data_AF-A0A2V9PAM8-F1
#
_entry.id   AF-A0A2V9PAM8-F1
#
_cell.length_a   1.000
_cell.length_b   1.000
_cell.length_c   1.000
_cell.angle_alpha   90.00
_cell.angle_beta   90.00
_cell.angle_gamma   90.00
#
_symmetry.space_group_name_H-M   'P 1'
#
loop_
_entity.id
_entity.type
_entity.pdbx_description
1 polymer ?
#
loop_
_entity_poly.entity_id
_entity_poly.type
_entity_poly.pdbx_seq_one_letter_code
_entity_poly.pdbx_strand_id
1 'polypeptide(L)'
;MDKCGFTEWLAGHTLLTISLLLAAYASGSPPGGDARAAELAKWRSLIPAVESVLIRQGNPCSGERLRAGPADAADFAGSSIALVDVCPLGAYTELMVAMRLEGSEPVLASFRKANHKVDLEFAQGSSVMHGKDVKLVPEKGAIYDISWDNDGMDSTGTVQLEKCVVDAYVWNSKSKTFDWDAKLSKQATRSYCEDLKQQVH
;
A
#
# COMPACT_ATOMS: atom_id res chain seq x y z
N MET A 1 -65.27 63.73 -31.53
CA MET A 1 -65.35 64.53 -30.30
C MET A 1 -64.58 63.80 -29.22
N ASP A 2 -63.55 64.50 -28.74
CA ASP A 2 -62.86 64.42 -27.46
C ASP A 2 -62.01 63.22 -27.01
N LYS A 3 -60.92 63.66 -26.36
CA LYS A 3 -59.65 63.03 -25.99
C LYS A 3 -59.75 62.19 -24.69
N CYS A 4 -58.57 61.63 -24.36
CA CYS A 4 -58.06 61.19 -23.05
C CYS A 4 -58.16 59.67 -22.83
N GLY A 5 -57.12 58.93 -22.50
CA GLY A 5 -55.73 59.27 -22.17
C GLY A 5 -55.15 58.19 -21.23
N PHE A 6 -53.93 57.75 -21.56
CA PHE A 6 -52.87 57.26 -20.66
C PHE A 6 -52.92 55.85 -19.98
N THR A 7 -51.94 55.05 -20.43
CA THR A 7 -51.00 54.16 -19.70
C THR A 7 -51.44 52.82 -19.11
N GLU A 8 -51.15 51.76 -19.88
CA GLU A 8 -50.28 50.61 -19.58
C GLU A 8 -50.10 50.15 -18.12
N TRP A 9 -50.47 48.88 -17.87
CA TRP A 9 -49.54 47.96 -17.18
C TRP A 9 -49.72 46.53 -17.68
N LEU A 10 -48.58 45.92 -18.02
CA LEU A 10 -48.41 44.71 -18.81
C LEU A 10 -48.62 43.42 -18.00
N ALA A 11 -49.01 42.41 -18.76
CA ALA A 11 -49.38 41.07 -18.34
C ALA A 11 -48.25 40.32 -17.62
N GLY A 12 -48.64 39.58 -16.59
CA GLY A 12 -47.79 38.58 -15.94
C GLY A 12 -47.50 37.41 -16.88
N HIS A 13 -46.21 37.23 -17.19
CA HIS A 13 -45.69 36.00 -17.75
C HIS A 13 -44.66 35.41 -16.79
N THR A 14 -45.06 34.33 -16.14
CA THR A 14 -44.24 33.47 -15.30
C THR A 14 -43.23 32.74 -16.19
N LEU A 15 -41.98 33.21 -16.22
CA LEU A 15 -40.88 32.49 -16.85
C LEU A 15 -40.32 31.45 -15.86
N LEU A 16 -40.64 30.18 -16.13
CA LEU A 16 -40.12 29.02 -15.42
C LEU A 16 -38.65 28.80 -15.87
N THR A 17 -37.68 29.31 -15.12
CA THR A 17 -36.26 29.01 -15.35
C THR A 17 -35.95 27.61 -14.83
N ILE A 18 -35.82 26.65 -15.74
CA ILE A 18 -35.27 25.32 -15.44
C ILE A 18 -33.76 25.46 -15.33
N SER A 19 -33.26 25.61 -14.10
CA SER A 19 -31.84 25.52 -13.81
C SER A 19 -31.39 24.06 -13.93
N LEU A 20 -30.78 23.71 -15.07
CA LEU A 20 -30.04 22.46 -15.22
C LEU A 20 -28.80 22.53 -14.29
N LEU A 21 -28.92 21.94 -13.11
CA LEU A 21 -27.78 21.62 -12.25
C LEU A 21 -27.03 20.44 -12.88
N LEU A 22 -26.02 20.76 -13.69
CA LEU A 22 -24.94 19.83 -14.03
C LEU A 22 -24.18 19.52 -12.74
N ALA A 23 -24.62 18.50 -12.02
CA ALA A 23 -23.82 17.87 -10.99
C ALA A 23 -22.64 17.19 -11.68
N ALA A 24 -21.51 17.91 -11.78
CA ALA A 24 -20.22 17.30 -12.05
C ALA A 24 -19.93 16.35 -10.88
N TYR A 25 -20.21 15.07 -11.07
CA TYR A 25 -19.61 14.03 -10.24
C TYR A 25 -18.11 14.07 -10.52
N ALA A 26 -17.40 14.91 -9.76
CA ALA A 26 -15.97 14.78 -9.61
C ALA A 26 -15.74 13.45 -8.90
N SER A 27 -15.51 12.40 -9.69
CA SER A 27 -14.87 11.16 -9.25
C SER A 27 -13.43 11.51 -8.87
N GLY A 28 -13.27 12.20 -7.74
CA GLY A 28 -11.96 12.40 -7.13
C GLY A 28 -11.51 11.05 -6.59
N SER A 29 -10.49 10.46 -7.23
CA SER A 29 -9.71 9.40 -6.62
C SER A 29 -9.35 9.80 -5.19
N PRO A 30 -9.32 8.87 -4.22
CA PRO A 30 -8.83 9.17 -2.89
C PRO A 30 -7.44 9.82 -3.00
N PRO A 31 -7.13 10.87 -2.19
CA PRO A 31 -5.91 11.68 -2.34
C PRO A 31 -4.58 10.89 -2.26
N GLY A 32 -4.60 9.61 -1.86
CA GLY A 32 -3.43 8.72 -1.89
C GLY A 32 -3.37 7.75 -3.09
N GLY A 33 -4.48 7.51 -3.81
CA GLY A 33 -4.54 6.51 -4.87
C GLY A 33 -3.73 6.90 -6.11
N ASP A 34 -3.87 8.15 -6.55
CA ASP A 34 -3.16 8.65 -7.75
C ASP A 34 -1.65 8.77 -7.50
N ALA A 35 -1.24 9.20 -6.29
CA ALA A 35 0.16 9.27 -5.90
C ALA A 35 0.81 7.88 -5.85
N ARG A 36 0.11 6.89 -5.29
CA ARG A 36 0.60 5.50 -5.24
C ARG A 36 0.71 4.91 -6.64
N ALA A 37 -0.28 5.17 -7.50
CA ALA A 37 -0.24 4.72 -8.90
C ALA A 37 0.92 5.35 -9.69
N ALA A 38 1.20 6.63 -9.46
CA ALA A 38 2.33 7.32 -10.09
C ALA A 38 3.68 6.74 -9.64
N GLU A 39 3.87 6.51 -8.34
CA GLU A 39 5.08 5.85 -7.82
C GLU A 39 5.23 4.43 -8.38
N LEU A 40 4.14 3.67 -8.48
CA LEU A 40 4.17 2.34 -9.06
C LEU A 40 4.53 2.35 -10.55
N ALA A 41 3.99 3.29 -11.33
CA ALA A 41 4.33 3.47 -12.73
C ALA A 41 5.81 3.83 -12.93
N LYS A 42 6.34 4.72 -12.08
CA LYS A 42 7.77 5.07 -12.05
C LYS A 42 8.64 3.85 -11.80
N TRP A 43 8.33 3.03 -10.78
CA TRP A 43 9.10 1.81 -10.50
C TRP A 43 8.99 0.76 -11.61
N ARG A 44 7.84 0.65 -12.30
CA ARG A 44 7.69 -0.24 -13.46
C ARG A 44 8.66 0.12 -14.60
N SER A 45 8.98 1.40 -14.77
CA SER A 45 9.98 1.83 -15.77
C SER A 45 11.42 1.42 -15.40
N LEU A 46 11.67 1.03 -14.15
CA LEU A 46 12.98 0.70 -13.61
C LEU A 46 13.23 -0.82 -13.50
N ILE A 47 12.32 -1.66 -13.98
CA ILE A 47 12.43 -3.13 -13.90
C ILE A 47 13.82 -3.64 -14.35
N PRO A 48 14.38 -3.24 -15.50
CA PRO A 48 15.71 -3.72 -15.92
C PRO A 48 16.84 -3.34 -14.94
N ALA A 49 16.75 -2.17 -14.32
CA ALA A 49 17.73 -1.72 -13.33
C ALA A 49 17.58 -2.50 -12.01
N VAL A 50 16.34 -2.80 -11.60
CA VAL A 50 16.04 -3.65 -10.45
C VAL A 50 16.59 -5.06 -10.66
N GLU A 51 16.30 -5.70 -11.80
CA GLU A 51 16.85 -7.02 -12.15
C GLU A 51 18.38 -7.02 -12.06
N SER A 52 19.02 -5.97 -12.59
CA SER A 52 20.47 -5.82 -12.56
C SER A 52 21.03 -5.76 -11.13
N VAL A 53 20.33 -5.07 -10.21
CA VAL A 53 20.71 -5.03 -8.79
C VAL A 53 20.58 -6.41 -8.15
N LEU A 54 19.45 -7.09 -8.34
CA LEU A 54 19.17 -8.40 -7.74
C LEU A 54 20.17 -9.48 -8.22
N ILE A 55 20.51 -9.46 -9.52
CA ILE A 55 21.53 -10.35 -10.09
C ILE A 55 22.91 -10.08 -9.47
N ARG A 56 23.31 -8.80 -9.33
CA ARG A 56 24.60 -8.44 -8.69
C ARG A 56 24.68 -8.86 -7.22
N GLN A 57 23.55 -8.97 -6.54
CA GLN A 57 23.46 -9.43 -5.15
C GLN A 57 23.46 -10.96 -5.03
N GLY A 58 23.57 -11.70 -6.13
CA GLY A 58 23.72 -13.15 -6.14
C GLY A 58 22.51 -13.93 -6.66
N ASN A 59 21.45 -13.25 -7.11
CA ASN A 59 20.17 -13.83 -7.53
C ASN A 59 19.56 -14.79 -6.48
N PRO A 60 18.58 -14.34 -5.68
CA PRO A 60 18.00 -15.17 -4.61
C PRO A 60 17.13 -16.32 -5.14
N CYS A 61 16.79 -16.33 -6.43
CA CYS A 61 15.86 -17.28 -7.02
C CYS A 61 16.60 -18.58 -7.39
N SER A 62 16.48 -19.59 -6.52
CA SER A 62 17.16 -20.89 -6.60
C SER A 62 16.66 -21.76 -7.75
N GLY A 63 16.91 -21.35 -9.00
CA GLY A 63 16.44 -22.02 -10.22
C GLY A 63 15.07 -21.53 -10.70
N GLU A 64 14.36 -20.77 -9.86
CA GLU A 64 13.15 -20.04 -10.26
C GLU A 64 13.48 -18.83 -11.14
N ARG A 65 12.51 -18.44 -11.97
CA ARG A 65 12.65 -17.24 -12.79
C ARG A 65 12.60 -16.01 -11.89
N LEU A 66 13.67 -15.22 -11.91
CA LEU A 66 13.70 -13.89 -11.33
C LEU A 66 12.58 -13.03 -11.93
N ARG A 67 11.76 -12.50 -11.03
CA ARG A 67 10.80 -11.43 -11.21
C ARG A 67 11.44 -10.18 -10.58
N ALA A 68 11.06 -9.03 -11.10
CA ALA A 68 11.53 -7.73 -10.62
C ALA A 68 10.41 -6.69 -10.71
N GLY A 69 9.17 -7.17 -10.71
CA GLY A 69 8.00 -6.34 -10.84
C GLY A 69 7.72 -5.66 -9.50
N PRO A 70 7.53 -4.33 -9.45
CA PRO A 70 7.03 -3.70 -8.25
C PRO A 70 5.58 -4.14 -8.04
N ALA A 71 5.31 -4.79 -6.91
CA ALA A 71 3.96 -5.10 -6.46
C ALA A 71 3.29 -3.85 -5.88
N ASP A 72 4.09 -2.96 -5.29
CA ASP A 72 3.63 -1.77 -4.61
C ASP A 72 4.73 -0.70 -4.53
N ALA A 73 4.36 0.57 -4.46
CA ALA A 73 5.31 1.67 -4.31
C ALA A 73 4.67 2.91 -3.68
N ALA A 74 5.44 3.65 -2.89
CA ALA A 74 5.00 4.90 -2.28
C ALA A 74 6.17 5.82 -1.91
N ASP A 75 5.87 7.09 -1.69
CA ASP A 75 6.81 8.07 -1.12
C ASP A 75 6.80 8.01 0.41
N PHE A 76 8.01 8.03 1.00
CA PHE A 76 8.28 8.03 2.43
C PHE A 76 9.07 9.29 2.76
N ALA A 77 8.38 10.43 2.83
CA ALA A 77 8.95 11.74 3.13
C ALA A 77 10.08 12.14 2.16
N GLY A 78 9.80 12.05 0.86
CA GLY A 78 10.73 12.38 -0.23
C GLY A 78 11.59 11.20 -0.69
N SER A 79 11.45 10.04 -0.06
CA SER A 79 12.10 8.80 -0.48
C SER A 79 11.11 7.89 -1.20
N SER A 80 11.35 7.63 -2.47
CA SER A 80 10.57 6.65 -3.25
C SER A 80 10.98 5.23 -2.87
N ILE A 81 10.01 4.44 -2.40
CA ILE A 81 10.17 3.07 -1.92
C ILE A 81 9.24 2.14 -2.71
N ALA A 82 9.71 0.94 -3.05
CA ALA A 82 8.89 -0.11 -3.66
C ALA A 82 9.04 -1.45 -2.93
N LEU A 83 7.96 -2.22 -2.92
CA LEU A 83 8.01 -3.67 -2.68
C LEU A 83 8.07 -4.36 -4.04
N VAL A 84 9.11 -5.13 -4.25
CA VAL A 84 9.39 -5.84 -5.50
C VAL A 84 9.13 -7.32 -5.29
N ASP A 85 8.29 -7.90 -6.14
CA ASP A 85 8.14 -9.36 -6.28
C ASP A 85 9.36 -9.90 -7.01
N VAL A 86 10.12 -10.74 -6.30
CA VAL A 86 11.41 -11.27 -6.73
C VAL A 86 11.29 -12.66 -7.32
N CYS A 87 10.59 -13.58 -6.66
CA CYS A 87 10.30 -14.91 -7.21
C CYS A 87 9.45 -15.73 -6.24
N PRO A 88 8.86 -16.84 -6.72
CA PRO A 88 8.19 -17.80 -5.86
C PRO A 88 9.13 -18.41 -4.82
N LEU A 89 8.63 -18.56 -3.61
CA LEU A 89 9.22 -19.38 -2.55
C LEU A 89 8.57 -20.77 -2.46
N GLY A 90 7.58 -21.06 -3.32
CA GLY A 90 6.71 -22.24 -3.22
C GLY A 90 5.55 -22.02 -2.26
N ALA A 91 4.69 -23.03 -2.07
CA ALA A 91 3.54 -22.99 -1.15
C ALA A 91 2.63 -21.74 -1.29
N TYR A 92 2.49 -21.23 -2.51
CA TYR A 92 1.75 -19.99 -2.82
C TYR A 92 2.30 -18.73 -2.13
N THR A 93 3.59 -18.72 -1.82
CA THR A 93 4.31 -17.59 -1.25
C THR A 93 5.33 -17.04 -2.23
N GLU A 94 5.45 -15.72 -2.25
CA GLU A 94 6.36 -14.95 -3.08
C GLU A 94 7.41 -14.26 -2.19
N LEU A 95 8.65 -14.22 -2.66
CA LEU A 95 9.73 -13.44 -2.07
C LEU A 95 9.55 -11.98 -2.44
N MET A 96 9.44 -11.14 -1.43
CA MET A 96 9.28 -9.71 -1.58
C MET A 96 10.50 -8.99 -1.00
N VAL A 97 11.04 -8.01 -1.72
CA VAL A 97 12.13 -7.16 -1.23
C VAL A 97 11.73 -5.70 -1.28
N ALA A 98 12.11 -4.95 -0.24
CA ALA A 98 11.97 -3.50 -0.25
C ALA A 98 13.17 -2.85 -0.93
N MET A 99 12.90 -1.98 -1.88
CA MET A 99 13.90 -1.17 -2.56
C MET A 99 13.59 0.30 -2.42
N ARG A 100 14.62 1.13 -2.55
CA ARG A 100 14.50 2.58 -2.54
C ARG A 100 15.28 3.18 -3.69
N LEU A 101 14.93 4.40 -4.09
CA LEU A 101 15.75 5.16 -5.03
C LEU A 101 16.82 5.97 -4.30
N GLU A 102 18.04 5.92 -4.82
CA GLU A 102 19.07 6.94 -4.61
C GLU A 102 19.27 7.73 -5.89
N GLY A 103 18.68 8.94 -5.95
CA GLY A 103 18.54 9.64 -7.21
C GLY A 103 17.66 8.84 -8.17
N SER A 104 18.23 8.37 -9.27
CA SER A 104 17.56 7.52 -10.26
C SER A 104 17.89 6.03 -10.12
N GLU A 105 18.76 5.65 -9.20
CA GLU A 105 19.24 4.28 -9.09
C GLU A 105 18.47 3.50 -8.02
N PRO A 106 17.90 2.31 -8.36
CA PRO A 106 17.32 1.44 -7.37
C PRO A 106 18.41 0.78 -6.52
N VAL A 107 18.22 0.78 -5.21
CA VAL A 107 19.07 0.09 -4.24
C VAL A 107 18.22 -0.68 -3.24
N LEU A 108 18.78 -1.73 -2.64
CA LEU A 108 18.10 -2.44 -1.56
C LEU A 108 17.86 -1.51 -0.36
N ALA A 109 16.67 -1.58 0.22
CA ALA A 109 16.40 -0.91 1.48
C ALA A 109 17.24 -1.54 2.60
N SER A 110 17.65 -0.72 3.56
CA SER A 110 18.44 -1.18 4.71
C SER A 110 17.60 -1.14 5.96
N PHE A 111 17.72 -2.17 6.79
CA PHE A 111 16.89 -2.34 7.99
C PHE A 111 17.74 -2.36 9.25
N ARG A 112 17.15 -1.92 10.36
CA ARG A 112 17.74 -2.07 11.68
C ARG A 112 16.77 -2.63 12.70
N LYS A 113 17.28 -3.45 13.60
CA LYS A 113 16.60 -3.91 14.82
C LYS A 113 17.55 -3.76 15.98
N ALA A 114 17.09 -3.10 17.06
CA ALA A 114 17.94 -2.76 18.20
C ALA A 114 19.26 -2.06 17.81
N ASN A 115 19.21 -1.14 16.84
CA ASN A 115 20.35 -0.42 16.26
C ASN A 115 21.37 -1.27 15.48
N HIS A 116 21.14 -2.57 15.32
CA HIS A 116 21.96 -3.43 14.47
C HIS A 116 21.37 -3.54 13.08
N LYS A 117 22.21 -3.51 12.05
CA LYS A 117 21.77 -3.80 10.68
C LYS A 117 21.26 -5.25 10.63
N VAL A 118 20.11 -5.44 10.01
CA VAL A 118 19.53 -6.75 9.73
C VAL A 118 19.27 -6.85 8.24
N ASP A 119 19.54 -8.03 7.68
CA ASP A 119 19.09 -8.37 6.35
C ASP A 119 17.65 -8.85 6.48
N LEU A 120 16.75 -8.26 5.71
CA LEU A 120 15.33 -8.50 5.81
C LEU A 120 14.76 -8.76 4.43
N GLU A 121 14.16 -9.94 4.31
CA GLU A 121 13.36 -10.38 3.18
C GLU A 121 11.94 -10.58 3.69
N PHE A 122 10.97 -10.28 2.85
CA PHE A 122 9.57 -10.44 3.18
C PHE A 122 8.97 -11.58 2.36
N ALA A 123 7.88 -12.15 2.86
CA ALA A 123 7.09 -13.10 2.12
C ALA A 123 5.67 -12.55 1.96
N GLN A 124 5.04 -12.85 0.83
CA GLN A 124 3.63 -12.53 0.60
C GLN A 124 2.92 -13.75 0.04
N GLY A 125 1.77 -14.10 0.62
CA GLY A 125 0.98 -15.24 0.20
C GLY A 125 0.43 -16.01 1.39
N SER A 126 -0.48 -16.93 1.10
CA SER A 126 -1.15 -17.70 2.15
C SER A 126 -1.50 -19.10 1.68
N SER A 127 -1.43 -20.02 2.62
CA SER A 127 -2.06 -21.34 2.56
C SER A 127 -3.37 -21.33 3.34
N VAL A 128 -3.98 -22.51 3.51
CA VAL A 128 -5.20 -22.66 4.32
C VAL A 128 -4.98 -22.28 5.79
N MET A 129 -3.76 -22.52 6.34
CA MET A 129 -3.47 -22.42 7.78
C MET A 129 -2.41 -21.37 8.14
N HIS A 130 -1.61 -20.92 7.17
CA HIS A 130 -0.51 -19.99 7.40
C HIS A 130 -0.51 -18.89 6.35
N GLY A 131 -0.26 -17.66 6.77
CA GLY A 131 -0.14 -16.54 5.85
C GLY A 131 0.95 -15.56 6.21
N LYS A 132 1.45 -14.93 5.15
CA LYS A 132 2.46 -13.87 5.16
C LYS A 132 1.98 -12.74 4.27
N ASP A 133 2.19 -11.52 4.71
CA ASP A 133 1.85 -10.34 3.93
C ASP A 133 2.84 -9.21 4.26
N VAL A 134 3.06 -8.32 3.30
CA VAL A 134 3.94 -7.17 3.48
C VAL A 134 3.30 -5.94 2.87
N LYS A 135 3.26 -4.83 3.62
CA LYS A 135 2.58 -3.61 3.19
C LYS A 135 3.42 -2.37 3.37
N LEU A 136 3.42 -1.50 2.37
CA LEU A 136 3.84 -0.11 2.53
C LEU A 136 2.71 0.70 3.18
N VAL A 137 3.02 1.31 4.32
CA VAL A 137 2.12 2.13 5.14
C VAL A 137 2.68 3.56 5.20
N PRO A 138 2.64 4.31 4.08
CA PRO A 138 3.31 5.61 3.95
C PRO A 138 2.79 6.67 4.94
N GLU A 139 1.52 6.60 5.34
CA GLU A 139 0.93 7.47 6.35
C GLU A 139 1.51 7.27 7.76
N LYS A 140 2.15 6.12 8.01
CA LYS A 140 2.96 5.85 9.20
C LYS A 140 4.45 5.91 8.92
N GLY A 141 4.83 6.18 7.67
CA GLY A 141 6.20 6.07 7.18
C GLY A 141 6.79 4.68 7.46
N ALA A 142 6.00 3.61 7.38
CA ALA A 142 6.43 2.27 7.79
C ALA A 142 6.22 1.19 6.73
N ILE A 143 6.99 0.11 6.85
CA ILE A 143 6.72 -1.18 6.21
C ILE A 143 6.24 -2.14 7.30
N TYR A 144 5.12 -2.82 7.06
CA TYR A 144 4.60 -3.85 7.94
C TYR A 144 4.92 -5.23 7.37
N ASP A 145 5.62 -6.06 8.14
CA ASP A 145 5.77 -7.50 7.92
C ASP A 145 4.73 -8.22 8.77
N ILE A 146 3.85 -8.96 8.12
CA ILE A 146 2.64 -9.50 8.72
C ILE A 146 2.70 -11.02 8.60
N SER A 147 2.39 -11.70 9.69
CA SER A 147 2.25 -13.16 9.69
C SER A 147 1.09 -13.60 10.54
N TRP A 148 0.41 -14.65 10.12
CA TRP A 148 -0.65 -15.28 10.88
C TRP A 148 -0.71 -16.79 10.68
N ASP A 149 -1.22 -17.46 11.70
CA ASP A 149 -1.52 -18.89 11.74
C ASP A 149 -2.97 -19.06 12.20
N ASN A 150 -3.77 -19.75 11.39
CA ASN A 150 -5.20 -20.02 11.61
C ASN A 150 -5.49 -21.52 11.71
N ASP A 151 -4.61 -22.26 12.38
CA ASP A 151 -4.74 -23.68 12.73
C ASP A 151 -5.06 -23.92 14.21
N GLY A 152 -5.27 -22.84 14.98
CA GLY A 152 -5.76 -22.93 16.34
C GLY A 152 -7.15 -23.56 16.38
N MET A 153 -7.42 -24.38 17.39
CA MET A 153 -8.72 -25.01 17.58
C MET A 153 -9.28 -24.63 18.94
N ASP A 154 -10.54 -24.21 18.99
CA ASP A 154 -11.24 -23.98 20.25
C ASP A 154 -11.74 -25.30 20.88
N SER A 155 -12.33 -25.22 22.07
CA SER A 155 -12.85 -26.40 22.77
C SER A 155 -14.04 -27.08 22.07
N THR A 156 -14.60 -26.44 21.04
CA THR A 156 -15.72 -26.95 20.24
C THR A 156 -15.27 -27.58 18.92
N GLY A 157 -13.97 -27.54 18.61
CA GLY A 157 -13.42 -28.02 17.35
C GLY A 157 -13.46 -26.98 16.22
N THR A 158 -13.75 -25.72 16.53
CA THR A 158 -13.80 -24.63 15.55
C THR A 158 -12.40 -24.07 15.34
N VAL A 159 -12.02 -23.89 14.06
CA VAL A 159 -10.76 -23.27 13.68
C VAL A 159 -10.77 -21.78 14.02
N GLN A 160 -9.70 -21.31 14.64
CA GLN A 160 -9.51 -19.93 15.06
C GLN A 160 -8.09 -19.45 14.77
N LEU A 161 -7.92 -18.13 14.72
CA LEU A 161 -6.62 -17.50 14.61
C LEU A 161 -5.78 -17.78 15.87
N GLU A 162 -4.77 -18.64 15.75
CA GLU A 162 -3.86 -18.96 16.86
C GLU A 162 -2.86 -17.85 17.08
N LYS A 163 -2.28 -17.36 15.98
CA LYS A 163 -1.21 -16.37 16.01
C LYS A 163 -1.43 -15.34 14.92
N CYS A 164 -1.18 -14.09 15.27
CA CYS A 164 -1.03 -13.02 14.30
C CYS A 164 -0.09 -11.97 14.89
N VAL A 165 0.90 -11.56 14.10
CA VAL A 165 1.94 -10.61 14.50
C VAL A 165 2.24 -9.68 13.34
N VAL A 166 2.42 -8.41 13.67
CA VAL A 166 2.89 -7.39 12.74
C VAL A 166 4.18 -6.77 13.28
N ASP A 167 5.27 -6.91 12.54
CA ASP A 167 6.51 -6.17 12.75
C ASP A 167 6.53 -4.91 11.87
N ALA A 168 6.59 -3.74 12.51
CA ALA A 168 6.62 -2.45 11.85
C ALA A 168 8.04 -1.89 11.80
N TYR A 169 8.48 -1.50 10.60
CA TYR A 169 9.77 -0.86 10.38
C TYR A 169 9.55 0.56 9.86
N VAL A 170 9.96 1.57 10.63
CA VAL A 170 9.71 2.99 10.37
C VAL A 170 10.89 3.63 9.63
N TRP A 171 10.59 4.41 8.60
CA TRP A 171 11.58 5.13 7.82
C TRP A 171 12.30 6.21 8.65
N ASN A 172 13.62 6.11 8.67
CA ASN A 172 14.52 7.08 9.26
C ASN A 172 15.29 7.79 8.14
N SER A 173 14.84 8.99 7.78
CA SER A 173 15.43 9.78 6.69
C SER A 173 16.89 10.17 6.94
N LYS A 174 17.32 10.29 8.21
CA LYS A 174 18.69 10.67 8.56
C LYS A 174 19.68 9.56 8.24
N SER A 175 19.33 8.33 8.59
CA SER A 175 20.19 7.17 8.36
C SER A 175 19.85 6.40 7.09
N LYS A 176 18.78 6.79 6.38
CA LYS A 176 18.24 6.11 5.21
C LYS A 176 17.95 4.62 5.45
N THR A 177 17.38 4.30 6.61
CA THR A 177 17.04 2.93 7.02
C THR A 177 15.60 2.83 7.48
N PHE A 178 15.07 1.62 7.46
CA PHE A 178 13.84 1.24 8.12
C PHE A 178 14.17 0.62 9.48
N ASP A 179 13.77 1.29 10.56
CA ASP A 179 14.10 0.90 11.93
C ASP A 179 12.88 0.23 12.58
N TRP A 180 13.06 -0.96 13.14
CA TRP A 180 11.97 -1.66 13.84
C TRP A 180 11.46 -0.82 15.02
N ASP A 181 10.14 -0.63 15.10
CA ASP A 181 9.49 0.16 16.14
C ASP A 181 8.54 -0.70 16.98
N ALA A 182 8.93 -0.99 18.22
CA ALA A 182 8.16 -1.84 19.14
C ALA A 182 6.72 -1.35 19.38
N LYS A 183 6.54 -0.03 19.47
CA LYS A 183 5.26 0.57 19.84
C LYS A 183 4.29 0.45 18.67
N LEU A 184 4.75 0.77 17.46
CA LEU A 184 3.98 0.67 16.24
C LEU A 184 3.69 -0.80 15.92
N SER A 185 4.65 -1.72 16.06
CA SER A 185 4.41 -3.17 15.89
C SER A 185 3.28 -3.67 16.79
N LYS A 186 3.27 -3.27 18.06
CA LYS A 186 2.22 -3.65 19.01
C LYS A 186 0.86 -3.05 18.65
N GLN A 187 0.83 -1.80 18.19
CA GLN A 187 -0.40 -1.14 17.75
C GLN A 187 -0.94 -1.77 16.46
N ALA A 188 -0.07 -2.01 15.48
CA ALA A 188 -0.40 -2.62 14.20
C ALA A 188 -0.89 -4.05 14.39
N THR A 189 -0.22 -4.84 15.24
CA THR A 189 -0.69 -6.19 15.61
C THR A 189 -2.11 -6.13 16.17
N ARG A 190 -2.40 -5.22 17.10
CA ARG A 190 -3.76 -5.10 17.64
C ARG A 190 -4.79 -4.72 16.57
N SER A 191 -4.49 -3.75 15.70
CA SER A 191 -5.47 -3.33 14.69
C SER A 191 -5.66 -4.42 13.64
N TYR A 192 -4.57 -4.85 13.01
CA TYR A 192 -4.60 -5.75 11.87
C TYR A 192 -5.11 -7.15 12.23
N CYS A 193 -4.67 -7.68 13.37
CA CYS A 193 -5.08 -9.02 13.77
C CYS A 193 -6.53 -9.08 14.26
N GLU A 194 -7.08 -7.98 14.80
CA GLU A 194 -8.51 -7.92 15.12
C GLU A 194 -9.35 -7.83 13.83
N ASP A 195 -8.92 -7.06 12.84
CA ASP A 195 -9.58 -7.01 11.53
C ASP A 195 -9.54 -8.38 10.82
N LEU A 196 -8.42 -9.09 10.91
CA LEU A 196 -8.27 -10.42 10.32
C LEU A 196 -9.21 -11.45 10.98
N LYS A 197 -9.38 -11.43 12.31
CA LYS A 197 -10.33 -12.30 13.01
C LYS A 197 -11.76 -12.13 12.51
N GLN A 198 -12.15 -10.91 12.15
CA GLN A 198 -13.50 -10.64 11.64
C GLN A 198 -13.73 -11.18 10.22
N GLN A 199 -12.68 -11.48 9.47
CA GLN A 199 -12.77 -12.01 8.10
C GLN A 199 -12.74 -13.55 8.05
N VAL A 200 -12.34 -14.21 9.14
CA VAL A 200 -12.21 -15.68 9.24
C VAL A 200 -13.50 -16.33 9.81
N HIS A 201 -14.51 -15.51 10.17
CA HIS A 201 -15.86 -15.94 10.56
C HIS A 201 -16.88 -15.69 9.44
#